data_AF-J0RA61-F1
#
_entry.id   AF-J0RA61-F1
#
_cell.length_a   1.000
_cell.length_b   1.000
_cell.length_c   1.000
_cell.angle_alpha   90.00
_cell.angle_beta   90.00
_cell.angle_gamma   90.00
#
_symmetry.space_group_name_H-M   'P 1'
#
loop_
_entity.id
_entity.type
_entity.pdbx_description
1 polymer ?
#
loop_
_entity_poly.entity_id
_entity_poly.type
_entity_poly.pdbx_seq_one_letter_code
_entity_poly.pdbx_strand_id
1 'polypeptide(L)'
;MTCENTEQVLQATKKPMPPNAGKGRVKGVPNKTTSLLKEAVIKAAELAGSKYGNEGLVSYLEKQAVKCPAAYLALLGKVLPLQVTGEDGGAINMIGRVEIAPLINDEKTD
;
A
#
# COMPACT_ATOMS: atom_id res chain seq x y z
N MET A 1 12.02 72.22 -31.79
CA MET A 1 10.86 71.36 -31.49
C MET A 1 11.22 69.93 -31.82
N THR A 2 10.80 68.99 -30.96
CA THR A 2 10.83 67.51 -31.14
C THR A 2 12.24 66.87 -31.04
N CYS A 3 12.49 65.74 -30.38
CA CYS A 3 11.63 64.72 -29.77
C CYS A 3 12.26 64.22 -28.46
N GLU A 4 11.40 64.02 -27.49
CA GLU A 4 11.59 63.23 -26.28
C GLU A 4 11.71 61.77 -26.72
N ASN A 5 12.79 61.07 -26.39
CA ASN A 5 12.99 59.70 -26.82
C ASN A 5 12.93 58.74 -25.64
N THR A 6 11.72 58.20 -25.48
CA THR A 6 11.42 56.80 -25.23
C THR A 6 11.96 56.20 -23.93
N GLU A 7 11.06 56.19 -22.94
CA GLU A 7 11.06 55.27 -21.81
C GLU A 7 11.38 53.85 -22.31
N GLN A 8 12.58 53.36 -22.00
CA GLN A 8 12.87 51.93 -22.11
C GLN A 8 12.12 51.22 -20.99
N VAL A 9 10.95 50.68 -21.35
CA VAL A 9 10.19 49.74 -20.53
C VAL A 9 11.08 48.55 -20.24
N LEU A 10 11.58 48.48 -19.00
CA LEU A 10 12.31 47.34 -18.45
C LEU A 10 11.45 46.08 -18.64
N GLN A 11 11.85 45.22 -19.58
CA GLN A 11 11.20 43.94 -19.81
C GLN A 11 11.33 43.08 -18.54
N ALA A 12 10.20 42.81 -17.90
CA ALA A 12 10.11 41.92 -16.75
C ALA A 12 10.61 40.51 -17.15
N THR A 13 11.82 40.17 -16.72
CA THR A 13 12.41 38.86 -16.93
C THR A 13 11.57 37.81 -16.17
N LYS A 14 10.97 36.86 -16.90
CA LYS A 14 10.20 35.76 -16.31
C LYS A 14 11.12 34.96 -15.38
N LYS A 15 10.84 35.00 -14.07
CA LYS A 15 11.55 34.19 -13.07
C LYS A 15 11.50 32.70 -13.47
N PRO A 16 12.61 31.95 -13.37
CA PRO A 16 12.62 30.54 -13.75
C PRO A 16 11.63 29.77 -12.88
N MET A 17 10.82 28.94 -13.54
CA MET A 17 9.90 28.05 -12.81
C MET A 17 10.70 27.07 -11.97
N PRO A 18 10.24 26.74 -10.74
CA PRO A 18 10.89 25.73 -9.93
C PRO A 18 10.90 24.38 -10.66
N PRO A 19 11.94 23.55 -10.44
CA PRO A 19 12.19 22.31 -11.22
C PRO A 19 11.07 21.26 -11.16
N ASN A 20 10.09 21.45 -10.26
CA ASN A 20 8.94 20.57 -10.06
C ASN A 20 7.59 21.22 -10.37
N ALA A 21 7.55 22.41 -10.98
CA ALA A 21 6.31 22.99 -11.46
C ALA A 21 5.64 22.07 -12.50
N GLY A 22 4.33 21.82 -12.38
CA GLY A 22 3.53 21.07 -13.35
C GLY A 22 3.64 19.54 -13.29
N LYS A 23 4.61 18.96 -12.57
CA LYS A 23 4.81 17.50 -12.52
C LYS A 23 3.75 16.71 -11.74
N GLY A 24 2.91 17.39 -10.95
CA GLY A 24 1.92 16.73 -10.10
C GLY A 24 2.56 15.84 -9.02
N ARG A 25 1.72 15.15 -8.23
CA ARG A 25 2.20 14.20 -7.21
C ARG A 25 2.53 12.86 -7.86
N VAL A 26 3.68 12.29 -7.51
CA VAL A 26 4.08 10.94 -7.95
C VAL A 26 3.01 9.93 -7.56
N LYS A 27 2.55 9.13 -8.54
CA LYS A 27 1.54 8.09 -8.34
C LYS A 27 2.06 7.05 -7.34
N GLY A 28 1.22 6.67 -6.37
CA GLY A 28 1.57 5.68 -5.34
C GLY A 28 2.12 6.26 -4.04
N VAL A 29 2.57 7.52 -4.01
CA VAL A 29 3.06 8.14 -2.76
C VAL A 29 1.88 8.37 -1.81
N PRO A 30 1.90 7.83 -0.58
CA PRO A 30 0.83 8.03 0.39
C PRO A 30 0.64 9.52 0.73
N ASN A 31 -0.60 9.94 1.00
CA ASN A 31 -0.86 11.31 1.44
C ASN A 31 -0.28 11.50 2.85
N LYS A 32 0.54 12.54 3.03
CA LYS A 32 1.22 12.85 4.31
C LYS A 32 0.26 12.85 5.50
N THR A 33 -0.88 13.51 5.36
CA THR A 33 -1.89 13.60 6.44
C THR A 33 -2.41 12.23 6.85
N THR A 34 -2.73 11.38 5.87
CA THR A 34 -3.21 10.02 6.13
C THR A 34 -2.11 9.09 6.66
N SER A 35 -0.85 9.27 6.26
CA SER A 35 0.29 8.50 6.81
C SER A 35 0.49 8.83 8.28
N LEU A 36 0.57 10.12 8.61
CA LEU A 36 0.71 10.59 9.98
C LEU A 36 -0.43 10.10 10.87
N LEU A 37 -1.67 10.11 10.36
CA LEU A 37 -2.81 9.58 11.10
C LEU A 37 -2.68 8.07 11.35
N LYS A 38 -2.30 7.27 10.34
CA LYS A 38 -2.09 5.82 10.49
C LYS A 38 -1.00 5.53 11.53
N GLU A 39 0.13 6.23 11.46
CA GLU A 39 1.24 6.11 12.41
C GLU A 39 0.79 6.47 13.83
N ALA A 40 0.05 7.57 13.99
CA ALA A 40 -0.48 7.99 15.29
C ALA A 40 -1.46 6.95 15.88
N VAL A 41 -2.32 6.36 15.05
CA VAL A 41 -3.26 5.32 15.47
C VAL A 41 -2.53 4.05 15.93
N ILE A 42 -1.52 3.60 15.19
CA ILE A 42 -0.71 2.42 15.55
C ILE A 42 0.00 2.68 16.88
N LYS A 43 0.66 3.84 17.03
CA LYS A 43 1.36 4.20 18.26
C LYS A 43 0.41 4.33 19.45
N ALA A 44 -0.79 4.90 19.25
CA ALA A 44 -1.79 5.00 20.30
C ALA A 44 -2.27 3.61 20.76
N ALA A 45 -2.45 2.68 19.82
CA ALA A 45 -2.83 1.30 20.12
C ALA A 45 -1.72 0.53 20.86
N GLU A 46 -0.45 0.71 20.46
CA GLU A 46 0.71 0.18 21.18
C GLU A 46 0.75 0.65 22.63
N LEU A 47 0.67 1.98 22.85
CA LEU A 47 0.68 2.58 24.18
C LEU A 47 -0.53 2.15 25.03
N ALA A 48 -1.70 1.97 24.42
CA ALA A 48 -2.87 1.47 25.11
C ALA A 48 -2.67 0.02 25.56
N GLY A 49 -2.05 -0.82 24.74
CA GLY A 49 -1.77 -2.21 25.07
C GLY A 49 -0.66 -2.41 26.08
N SER A 50 0.35 -1.53 26.11
CA SER A 50 1.37 -1.50 27.17
C SER A 50 0.79 -1.26 28.58
N LYS A 51 -0.48 -0.80 28.69
CA LYS A 51 -1.19 -0.70 29.98
C LYS A 51 -1.75 -2.03 30.48
N TYR A 52 -1.88 -3.01 29.59
CA TYR A 52 -2.52 -4.30 29.87
C TYR A 52 -1.53 -5.47 29.82
N GLY A 53 -0.42 -5.34 29.08
CA GLY A 53 0.62 -6.36 28.98
C GLY A 53 1.95 -5.80 28.49
N ASN A 54 2.94 -6.67 28.30
CA ASN A 54 4.31 -6.27 27.92
C ASN A 54 4.52 -6.18 26.39
N GLU A 55 3.54 -6.60 25.59
CA GLU A 55 3.70 -6.75 24.13
C GLU A 55 2.99 -5.64 23.32
N GLY A 56 2.75 -4.49 23.96
CA GLY A 56 2.21 -3.29 23.30
C GLY A 56 0.94 -3.60 22.50
N LEU A 57 1.00 -3.44 21.18
CA LEU A 57 -0.16 -3.64 20.29
C LEU A 57 -0.80 -5.02 20.41
N VAL A 58 0.00 -6.08 20.62
CA VAL A 58 -0.52 -7.45 20.76
C VAL A 58 -1.41 -7.54 21.99
N SER A 59 -0.93 -7.03 23.14
CA SER A 59 -1.69 -7.00 24.39
C SER A 59 -2.99 -6.18 24.27
N TYR A 60 -3.00 -5.12 23.45
CA TYR A 60 -4.25 -4.40 23.14
C TYR A 60 -5.25 -5.25 22.36
N LEU A 61 -4.77 -5.95 21.32
CA LEU A 61 -5.59 -6.80 20.46
C LEU A 61 -6.12 -8.04 21.19
N GLU A 62 -5.32 -8.67 22.05
CA GLU A 62 -5.75 -9.77 22.92
C GLU A 62 -6.89 -9.33 23.84
N LYS A 63 -6.73 -8.16 24.47
CA LYS A 63 -7.78 -7.60 25.33
C LYS A 63 -9.07 -7.35 24.55
N GLN A 64 -8.96 -6.86 23.32
CA GLN A 64 -10.10 -6.59 22.46
C GLN A 64 -10.75 -7.87 21.95
N ALA A 65 -9.98 -8.94 21.71
CA ALA A 65 -10.51 -10.25 21.33
C ALA A 65 -11.44 -10.82 22.42
N VAL A 66 -11.08 -10.65 23.70
CA VAL A 66 -11.91 -11.08 24.83
C VAL A 66 -13.09 -10.13 25.07
N LYS A 67 -12.86 -8.81 25.00
CA LYS A 67 -13.88 -7.80 25.33
C LYS A 67 -14.96 -7.64 24.26
N CYS A 68 -14.57 -7.73 22.98
CA CYS A 68 -15.45 -7.49 21.84
C CYS A 68 -15.19 -8.52 20.72
N PRO A 69 -15.55 -9.80 20.94
CA PRO A 69 -15.21 -10.89 20.03
C PRO A 69 -15.78 -10.70 18.62
N ALA A 70 -17.00 -10.16 18.49
CA ALA A 70 -17.61 -9.91 17.19
C ALA A 70 -16.78 -8.96 16.29
N ALA A 71 -16.26 -7.87 16.87
CA ALA A 71 -15.42 -6.91 16.14
C ALA A 71 -14.05 -7.52 15.77
N TYR A 72 -13.50 -8.36 16.65
CA TYR A 72 -12.22 -9.03 16.42
C TYR A 72 -12.33 -10.10 15.32
N LEU A 73 -13.38 -10.91 15.32
CA LEU A 73 -13.64 -11.90 14.25
C LEU A 73 -13.81 -11.23 12.89
N ALA A 74 -14.48 -10.07 12.83
CA ALA A 74 -14.60 -9.29 11.60
C ALA A 74 -13.24 -8.75 11.11
N LEU A 75 -12.31 -8.42 12.01
CA LEU A 75 -10.95 -8.02 11.67
C LEU A 75 -10.18 -9.21 11.09
N LEU A 76 -10.27 -10.40 11.70
CA LEU A 76 -9.62 -11.61 11.18
C LEU A 76 -10.04 -11.92 9.74
N GLY A 77 -11.32 -11.76 9.39
CA GLY A 77 -11.78 -11.92 8.01
C GLY A 77 -11.19 -10.91 7.01
N LYS A 78 -10.67 -9.77 7.47
CA LYS A 78 -9.99 -8.77 6.61
C LYS A 78 -8.48 -9.00 6.51
N VAL A 79 -7.87 -9.60 7.53
CA VAL A 79 -6.43 -9.92 7.56
C VAL A 79 -6.15 -11.24 6.84
N LEU A 80 -7.08 -12.19 6.90
CA LEU A 80 -6.96 -13.44 6.15
C LEU A 80 -7.24 -13.18 4.66
N PRO A 81 -6.29 -13.45 3.75
CA PRO A 81 -6.54 -13.32 2.32
C PRO A 81 -7.56 -14.37 1.87
N LEU A 82 -8.76 -13.93 1.48
CA LEU A 82 -9.80 -14.79 0.91
C LEU A 82 -9.54 -15.13 -0.58
N GLN A 83 -8.66 -14.36 -1.22
CA GLN A 83 -8.32 -14.51 -2.63
C GLN A 83 -6.83 -14.81 -2.74
N VAL A 84 -6.49 -15.98 -3.28
CA VAL A 84 -5.12 -16.27 -3.74
C VAL A 84 -4.94 -15.46 -5.02
N THR A 85 -4.54 -14.21 -4.89
CA THR A 85 -4.12 -13.41 -6.04
C THR A 85 -2.67 -13.76 -6.40
N GLY A 86 -2.29 -13.57 -7.65
CA GLY A 86 -0.88 -13.56 -8.03
C GLY A 86 -0.12 -12.42 -7.34
N GLU A 87 1.18 -12.34 -7.60
CA GLU A 87 2.04 -11.27 -7.09
C GLU A 87 1.43 -9.89 -7.35
N ASP A 88 1.45 -9.01 -6.34
CA ASP A 88 0.85 -7.66 -6.35
C ASP A 88 -0.66 -7.58 -6.68
N GLY A 89 -1.42 -8.66 -6.44
CA GLY A 89 -2.86 -8.68 -6.76
C GLY A 89 -3.15 -9.03 -8.23
N GLY A 90 -2.13 -9.48 -8.98
CA GLY A 90 -2.23 -9.88 -10.38
C GLY A 90 -2.91 -11.23 -10.60
N ALA A 91 -2.99 -11.64 -11.87
CA ALA A 91 -3.51 -12.95 -12.25
C ALA A 91 -2.61 -14.08 -11.71
N ILE A 92 -3.21 -15.22 -11.36
CA ILE A 92 -2.48 -16.40 -10.89
C ILE A 92 -1.72 -17.01 -12.08
N ASN A 93 -0.39 -17.07 -11.99
CA ASN A 93 0.44 -17.75 -12.97
C ASN A 93 0.56 -19.24 -12.60
N MET A 94 -0.13 -20.11 -13.35
CA MET A 94 -0.07 -21.56 -13.15
C MET A 94 1.02 -22.17 -14.04
N ILE A 95 2.05 -22.79 -13.45
CA ILE A 95 3.04 -23.58 -14.20
C ILE A 95 2.56 -25.03 -14.25
N GLY A 96 1.98 -25.43 -15.38
CA GLY A 96 1.65 -26.83 -15.64
C GLY A 96 2.87 -27.59 -16.16
N ARG A 97 3.36 -28.58 -15.42
CA ARG A 97 4.29 -29.58 -15.97
C ARG A 97 3.48 -30.77 -16.46
N VAL A 98 3.61 -31.09 -17.75
CA VAL A 98 3.00 -32.26 -18.37
C VAL A 98 4.11 -33.28 -18.56
N GLU A 99 4.00 -34.42 -17.87
CA GLU A 99 4.88 -35.57 -18.06
C GLU A 99 4.12 -36.61 -18.88
N ILE A 100 4.72 -37.06 -19.98
CA ILE A 100 4.16 -38.11 -20.82
C ILE A 100 4.78 -39.43 -20.35
N ALA A 101 3.97 -40.25 -19.67
CA ALA A 101 4.34 -41.63 -19.36
C ALA A 101 3.81 -42.56 -20.44
N PRO A 102 4.61 -43.54 -20.92
CA PRO A 102 4.10 -44.56 -21.82
C PRO A 102 3.07 -45.43 -21.08
N LEU A 103 1.94 -45.68 -21.74
CA LEU A 103 0.98 -46.68 -21.29
C LEU A 103 1.57 -48.06 -21.60
N ILE A 104 2.23 -48.66 -20.60
CA ILE A 104 2.54 -50.09 -20.63
C ILE A 104 1.22 -50.85 -20.46
N ASN A 105 0.72 -51.40 -21.57
CA ASN A 105 -0.32 -52.43 -21.50
C ASN A 105 0.38 -53.72 -21.07
N ASP A 106 0.14 -54.16 -19.84
CA ASP A 106 0.51 -55.51 -19.40
C ASP A 106 -0.33 -56.52 -20.20
N GLU A 107 0.19 -56.94 -21.35
CA GLU A 107 -0.36 -58.03 -22.13
C GLU A 107 -0.02 -59.34 -21.40
N LYS A 108 -0.81 -59.66 -20.38
CA LYS A 108 -0.80 -60.97 -19.73
C LYS A 108 -1.58 -61.94 -20.60
N THR A 109 -0.89 -62.58 -21.53
CA THR A 109 -1.28 -63.90 -22.07
C THR A 109 -0.90 -64.98 -21.07
N ASP A 110 -1.81 -65.95 -20.90
CA ASP A 110 -1.85 -67.07 -19.94
C ASP A 110 -0.51 -67.76 -19.58
#